data_AF-A0A0D0GCN7-F1
#
_entry.id   AF-A0A0D0GCN7-F1
#
_cell.length_a   1.000
_cell.length_b   1.000
_cell.length_c   1.000
_cell.angle_alpha   90.00
_cell.angle_beta   90.00
_cell.angle_gamma   90.00
#
_symmetry.space_group_name_H-M   'P 1'
#
loop_
_entity.id
_entity.type
_entity.pdbx_description
1 polymer ?
#
loop_
_entity_poly.entity_id
_entity_poly.type
_entity_poly.pdbx_seq_one_letter_code
_entity_poly.pdbx_strand_id
1 'polypeptide(L)'
;MVFSVQVYAQNGKSGIIKFESTFDPAALTAANGIKLSNEAAARMPGSSITSFELLFNPDKGIYRQVAEPNKNKHTHYSGSGFFGAGPSRHYYYNFENHHLLQAFVLNDTLFLVEDKLGILPVPGDSVNHPAPVIEYTKSDEIKQILGFNCHQVTASIKLKHKIQGVEKEITDQFILWYTNEPGFDFSPNPVLWTEGVVLAIEGKGTRTEAKSMHYQDVNPKELDLPANRIIINQEQLRSKIDLRRKQANLSRIGSWN
;
A
#
# COMPACT_ATOMS: atom_id res chain seq x y z
N MET A 1 -33.77 -20.35 -3.11
CA MET A 1 -33.71 -18.96 -2.58
C MET A 1 -32.71 -18.20 -3.41
N VAL A 2 -33.18 -17.20 -4.16
CA VAL A 2 -32.32 -16.34 -5.00
C VAL A 2 -32.12 -15.05 -4.22
N PHE A 3 -30.89 -14.75 -3.81
CA PHE A 3 -30.55 -13.46 -3.24
C PHE A 3 -30.34 -12.48 -4.40
N SER A 4 -31.36 -11.68 -4.70
CA SER A 4 -31.23 -10.52 -5.57
C SER A 4 -30.65 -9.35 -4.78
N VAL A 5 -29.37 -9.04 -4.97
CA VAL A 5 -28.84 -7.72 -4.61
C VAL A 5 -29.00 -6.84 -5.84
N GLN A 6 -30.00 -5.97 -5.82
CA GLN A 6 -30.10 -4.89 -6.81
C GLN A 6 -28.99 -3.87 -6.51
N VAL A 7 -27.93 -3.91 -7.31
CA VAL A 7 -26.92 -2.85 -7.35
C VAL A 7 -27.48 -1.74 -8.25
N TYR A 8 -28.14 -0.75 -7.65
CA TYR A 8 -28.28 0.55 -8.28
C TYR A 8 -26.95 1.29 -8.13
N ALA A 9 -26.48 1.98 -9.17
CA ALA A 9 -25.38 2.95 -9.06
C ALA A 9 -25.75 4.00 -7.99
N GLN A 10 -24.94 4.15 -6.94
CA GLN A 10 -25.32 4.99 -5.79
C GLN A 10 -24.27 6.07 -5.52
N ASN A 11 -24.43 7.20 -6.21
CA ASN A 11 -23.77 8.45 -5.87
C ASN A 11 -24.17 8.87 -4.44
N GLY A 12 -23.19 9.26 -3.61
CA GLY A 12 -23.46 9.90 -2.31
C GLY A 12 -23.39 9.00 -1.06
N LYS A 13 -22.82 7.79 -1.14
CA LYS A 13 -22.72 6.89 0.03
C LYS A 13 -21.38 7.00 0.77
N SER A 14 -21.47 6.94 2.09
CA SER A 14 -20.33 6.67 2.98
C SER A 14 -20.30 5.21 3.41
N GLY A 15 -19.16 4.75 3.91
CA GLY A 15 -19.04 3.39 4.38
C GLY A 15 -17.64 2.99 4.82
N ILE A 16 -17.49 1.68 5.01
CA ILE A 16 -16.23 1.04 5.38
C ILE A 16 -15.97 -0.13 4.43
N ILE A 17 -14.74 -0.21 3.92
CA ILE A 17 -14.21 -1.40 3.25
C ILE A 17 -13.10 -1.99 4.12
N LYS A 18 -13.19 -3.26 4.47
CA LYS A 18 -12.15 -3.97 5.22
C LYS A 18 -11.30 -4.78 4.26
N PHE A 19 -9.98 -4.67 4.42
CA PHE A 19 -9.00 -5.40 3.63
C PHE A 19 -8.14 -6.27 4.52
N GLU A 20 -7.63 -7.35 3.94
CA GLU A 20 -6.62 -8.19 4.55
C GLU A 20 -5.44 -8.30 3.58
N SER A 21 -4.24 -8.04 4.08
CA SER A 21 -3.00 -8.26 3.37
C SER A 21 -2.26 -9.44 3.98
N THR A 22 -1.92 -10.42 3.15
CA THR A 22 -1.06 -11.53 3.51
C THR A 22 0.32 -11.35 2.88
N PHE A 23 1.34 -11.80 3.60
CA PHE A 23 2.70 -11.89 3.12
C PHE A 23 3.27 -13.27 3.47
N ASP A 24 3.73 -13.98 2.45
CA ASP A 24 4.36 -15.29 2.56
C ASP A 24 5.80 -15.19 2.03
N PRO A 25 6.79 -15.09 2.94
CA PRO A 25 8.21 -15.03 2.59
C PRO A 25 8.67 -16.26 1.79
N ALA A 26 8.12 -17.44 2.06
CA ALA A 26 8.50 -18.68 1.40
C ALA A 26 7.98 -18.69 -0.04
N ALA A 27 6.72 -18.32 -0.24
CA ALA A 27 6.14 -18.18 -1.57
C ALA A 27 6.86 -17.11 -2.40
N LEU A 28 7.22 -15.96 -1.80
CA LEU A 28 8.02 -14.93 -2.48
C LEU A 28 9.39 -15.47 -2.90
N THR A 29 10.08 -16.15 -1.99
CA THR A 29 11.43 -16.69 -2.24
C THR A 29 11.41 -17.75 -3.34
N ALA A 30 10.45 -18.67 -3.30
CA ALA A 30 10.24 -19.69 -4.32
C ALA A 30 9.90 -19.08 -5.68
N ALA A 31 9.01 -18.07 -5.72
CA ALA A 31 8.64 -17.37 -6.95
C ALA A 31 9.81 -16.61 -7.59
N ASN A 32 10.83 -16.25 -6.81
CA ASN A 32 12.07 -15.66 -7.30
C ASN A 32 13.14 -16.70 -7.66
N GLY A 33 12.80 -18.00 -7.64
CA GLY A 33 13.70 -19.09 -8.03
C GLY A 33 14.82 -19.38 -7.02
N ILE A 34 14.72 -18.84 -5.80
CA ILE A 34 15.73 -19.05 -4.76
C ILE A 34 15.43 -20.37 -4.04
N LYS A 35 16.32 -21.34 -4.16
CA LYS A 35 16.28 -22.58 -3.38
C LYS A 35 16.92 -22.35 -2.02
N LEU A 36 16.11 -22.37 -0.96
CA LEU A 36 16.60 -22.28 0.41
C LEU A 36 17.18 -23.63 0.85
N SER A 37 18.25 -23.58 1.66
CA SER A 37 18.68 -24.76 2.42
C SER A 37 17.65 -25.11 3.50
N ASN A 38 17.62 -26.36 3.96
CA ASN A 38 16.70 -26.78 5.03
C ASN A 38 16.84 -25.93 6.30
N GLU A 39 18.08 -25.53 6.63
CA GLU A 39 18.37 -24.67 7.78
C GLU A 39 17.89 -23.23 7.58
N ALA A 40 17.99 -22.69 6.35
CA ALA A 40 17.49 -21.36 6.02
C ALA A 40 15.95 -21.32 5.95
N ALA A 41 15.33 -22.37 5.43
CA ALA A 41 13.87 -22.51 5.42
C ALA A 41 13.30 -22.59 6.85
N ALA A 42 13.97 -23.31 7.76
CA ALA A 42 13.55 -23.42 9.16
C ALA A 42 13.67 -22.10 9.95
N ARG A 43 14.52 -21.17 9.52
CA ARG A 43 14.66 -19.83 10.11
C ARG A 43 13.81 -18.77 9.42
N MET A 44 13.10 -19.12 8.35
CA MET A 44 12.27 -18.18 7.62
C MET A 44 11.06 -17.78 8.49
N PRO A 45 10.71 -16.49 8.56
CA PRO A 45 9.47 -16.07 9.21
C PRO A 45 8.27 -16.74 8.55
N GLY A 46 7.28 -17.14 9.37
CA GLY A 46 6.01 -17.63 8.84
C GLY A 46 5.24 -16.54 8.09
N SER A 47 4.19 -16.94 7.40
CA SER A 47 3.28 -16.01 6.74
C SER A 47 2.68 -15.04 7.76
N SER A 48 2.56 -13.77 7.38
CA SER A 48 1.91 -12.74 8.19
C SER A 48 0.62 -12.27 7.54
N ILE A 49 -0.32 -11.84 8.39
CA ILE A 49 -1.60 -11.25 8.00
C ILE A 49 -1.67 -9.86 8.63
N THR A 50 -2.16 -8.89 7.87
CA THR A 50 -2.36 -7.52 8.33
C THR A 50 -3.69 -6.99 7.83
N SER A 51 -4.52 -6.53 8.75
CA SER A 51 -5.84 -5.99 8.44
C SER A 51 -5.77 -4.48 8.21
N PHE A 52 -6.51 -4.00 7.22
CA PHE A 52 -6.66 -2.59 6.90
C PHE A 52 -8.14 -2.23 6.77
N GLU A 53 -8.44 -0.95 6.91
CA GLU A 53 -9.76 -0.41 6.65
C GLU A 53 -9.66 0.86 5.81
N LEU A 54 -10.56 1.00 4.85
CA LEU A 54 -10.92 2.26 4.23
C LEU A 54 -12.22 2.73 4.85
N LEU A 55 -12.18 3.84 5.57
CA LEU A 55 -13.36 4.61 5.94
C LEU A 55 -13.57 5.69 4.88
N PHE A 56 -14.75 5.83 4.30
CA PHE A 56 -14.98 6.78 3.20
C PHE A 56 -16.33 7.49 3.28
N ASN A 57 -16.38 8.70 2.74
CA ASN A 57 -17.59 9.39 2.33
C ASN A 57 -17.45 9.77 0.83
N PRO A 58 -18.43 10.47 0.22
CA PRO A 58 -18.35 10.84 -1.20
C PRO A 58 -17.13 11.70 -1.57
N ASP A 59 -16.59 12.48 -0.63
CA ASP A 59 -15.56 13.49 -0.93
C ASP A 59 -14.14 12.98 -0.63
N LYS A 60 -14.00 12.15 0.40
CA LYS A 60 -12.71 11.76 0.99
C LYS A 60 -12.74 10.41 1.67
N GLY A 61 -11.56 9.85 1.89
CA GLY A 61 -11.39 8.57 2.59
C GLY A 61 -10.12 8.52 3.42
N ILE A 62 -10.11 7.67 4.43
CA ILE A 62 -8.93 7.30 5.20
C ILE A 62 -8.71 5.81 5.08
N TYR A 63 -7.55 5.43 4.56
CA TYR A 63 -7.10 4.06 4.57
C TYR A 63 -6.02 3.89 5.63
N ARG A 64 -6.18 2.92 6.54
CA ARG A 64 -5.23 2.69 7.63
C ARG A 64 -5.20 1.24 8.06
N GLN A 65 -4.11 0.84 8.71
CA GLN A 65 -4.00 -0.46 9.35
C GLN A 65 -4.90 -0.51 10.60
N VAL A 66 -5.64 -1.61 10.75
CA VAL A 66 -6.46 -1.87 11.93
C VAL A 66 -5.59 -2.59 12.96
N ALA A 67 -5.52 -2.06 14.18
CA ALA A 67 -4.82 -2.72 15.28
C ALA A 67 -5.57 -3.98 15.72
N GLU A 68 -4.85 -5.09 15.90
CA GLU A 68 -5.40 -6.26 16.59
C GLU A 68 -5.63 -5.93 18.07
N PRO A 69 -6.74 -6.36 18.68
CA PRO A 69 -7.14 -5.96 20.04
C PRO A 69 -6.12 -6.30 21.15
N ASN A 70 -5.11 -7.13 20.87
CA ASN A 70 -4.12 -7.63 21.84
C ASN A 70 -2.65 -7.23 21.58
N LYS A 71 -2.38 -6.27 20.67
CA LYS A 71 -1.02 -5.76 20.45
C LYS A 71 -0.92 -4.29 20.90
N ASN A 72 0.14 -3.99 21.66
CA ASN A 72 0.40 -2.69 22.28
C ASN A 72 0.06 -1.50 21.37
N LYS A 73 -0.64 -0.51 21.93
CA LYS A 73 -1.07 0.75 21.28
C LYS A 73 0.09 1.72 20.92
N HIS A 74 1.29 1.22 20.69
CA HIS A 74 2.41 2.06 20.28
C HIS A 74 2.63 1.96 18.76
N THR A 75 2.44 3.12 18.12
CA THR A 75 2.84 3.48 16.74
C THR A 75 1.98 2.93 15.61
N HIS A 76 0.93 3.68 15.25
CA HIS A 76 0.01 3.46 14.10
C HIS A 76 0.64 3.74 12.72
N TYR A 77 1.97 3.71 12.63
CA TYR A 77 2.71 4.24 11.48
C TYR A 77 4.04 3.49 11.24
N SER A 78 4.11 2.21 11.63
CA SER A 78 5.28 1.35 11.44
C SER A 78 5.04 0.34 10.31
N GLY A 79 5.00 0.83 9.08
CA GLY A 79 5.02 0.00 7.88
C GLY A 79 6.45 -0.19 7.37
N SER A 80 6.92 -1.44 7.28
CA SER A 80 8.07 -1.78 6.47
C SER A 80 7.59 -1.98 5.03
N GLY A 81 7.50 -0.89 4.29
CA GLY A 81 7.08 -0.92 2.90
C GLY A 81 8.16 -1.48 1.97
N PHE A 82 7.97 -2.71 1.49
CA PHE A 82 8.64 -3.20 0.30
C PHE A 82 7.80 -2.80 -0.92
N PHE A 83 8.45 -2.16 -1.91
CA PHE A 83 7.86 -1.66 -3.17
C PHE A 83 6.89 -0.48 -3.07
N GLY A 84 7.43 0.72 -2.85
CA GLY A 84 6.74 1.99 -3.16
C GLY A 84 5.61 2.40 -2.19
N ALA A 85 5.05 1.47 -1.41
CA ALA A 85 4.29 1.85 -0.23
C ALA A 85 5.31 2.36 0.80
N GLY A 86 5.32 3.65 1.13
CA GLY A 86 6.25 4.21 2.12
C GLY A 86 6.12 3.58 3.53
N PRO A 87 6.73 4.20 4.56
CA PRO A 87 6.88 3.61 5.90
C PRO A 87 5.58 3.44 6.70
N SER A 88 4.41 3.58 6.07
CA SER A 88 3.08 3.41 6.65
C SER A 88 2.03 3.38 5.54
N ARG A 89 1.17 2.36 5.52
CA ARG A 89 -0.04 2.34 4.67
C ARG A 89 -1.18 3.07 5.38
N HIS A 90 -0.94 4.33 5.70
CA HIS A 90 -1.93 5.26 6.25
C HIS A 90 -2.06 6.42 5.27
N TYR A 91 -3.21 6.51 4.62
CA TYR A 91 -3.48 7.44 3.55
C TYR A 91 -4.75 8.24 3.83
N TYR A 92 -4.72 9.53 3.55
CA TYR A 92 -5.90 10.37 3.44
C TYR A 92 -6.10 10.69 1.96
N TYR A 93 -7.25 10.28 1.44
CA TYR A 93 -7.69 10.49 0.07
C TYR A 93 -8.63 11.69 0.01
N ASN A 94 -8.45 12.54 -0.99
CA ASN A 94 -9.51 13.40 -1.48
C ASN A 94 -9.83 12.94 -2.91
N PHE A 95 -11.06 12.48 -3.10
CA PHE A 95 -11.48 11.85 -4.35
C PHE A 95 -11.77 12.87 -5.45
N GLU A 96 -12.15 14.10 -5.10
CA GLU A 96 -12.51 15.15 -6.06
C GLU A 96 -11.28 15.69 -6.80
N ASN A 97 -10.18 15.91 -6.09
CA ASN A 97 -8.95 16.49 -6.65
C ASN A 97 -7.82 15.47 -6.84
N HIS A 98 -8.13 14.17 -6.74
CA HIS A 98 -7.18 13.06 -6.89
C HIS A 98 -5.91 13.20 -6.04
N HIS A 99 -6.08 13.69 -4.82
CA HIS A 99 -4.99 14.04 -3.92
C HIS A 99 -4.81 13.03 -2.79
N LEU A 100 -3.55 12.74 -2.45
CA LEU A 100 -3.17 11.75 -1.45
C LEU A 100 -2.24 12.37 -0.40
N LEU A 101 -2.54 12.19 0.88
CA LEU A 101 -1.59 12.45 1.95
C LEU A 101 -1.18 11.12 2.59
N GLN A 102 0.11 10.79 2.53
CA GLN A 102 0.66 9.66 3.26
C GLN A 102 1.07 10.09 4.66
N ALA A 103 0.49 9.47 5.67
CA ALA A 103 0.74 9.79 7.07
C ALA A 103 1.75 8.82 7.67
N PHE A 104 2.79 9.33 8.33
CA PHE A 104 3.77 8.52 9.06
C PHE A 104 4.18 9.22 10.36
N VAL A 105 4.62 8.47 11.37
CA VAL A 105 5.14 9.05 12.62
C VAL A 105 6.63 8.88 12.70
N LEU A 106 7.31 9.95 13.08
CA LEU A 106 8.74 9.97 13.35
C LEU A 106 8.96 10.73 14.66
N ASN A 107 9.60 10.07 15.64
CA ASN A 107 9.87 10.62 16.97
C ASN A 107 8.61 11.23 17.62
N ASP A 108 7.54 10.44 17.70
CA ASP A 108 6.22 10.82 18.23
C ASP A 108 5.54 12.02 17.53
N THR A 109 6.10 12.47 16.42
CA THR A 109 5.55 13.54 15.59
C THR A 109 4.88 12.95 14.36
N LEU A 110 3.63 13.34 14.10
CA LEU A 110 2.89 12.96 12.90
C LEU A 110 3.29 13.85 11.72
N PHE A 111 3.82 13.22 10.69
CA PHE A 111 4.11 13.85 9.42
C PHE A 111 3.12 13.39 8.36
N LEU A 112 2.69 14.31 7.51
CA LEU A 112 1.95 14.01 6.29
C LEU A 112 2.80 14.37 5.09
N VAL A 113 2.98 13.45 4.17
CA VAL A 113 3.66 13.68 2.90
C VAL A 113 2.60 13.93 1.85
N GLU A 114 2.71 15.07 1.19
CA GLU A 114 1.90 15.38 0.02
C GLU A 114 2.37 14.57 -1.19
N ASP A 115 1.44 13.83 -1.79
CA ASP A 115 1.71 13.10 -3.03
C ASP A 115 0.52 13.16 -3.97
N LYS A 116 0.81 13.07 -5.27
CA LYS A 116 -0.26 12.84 -6.24
C LYS A 116 -0.50 11.33 -6.29
N LEU A 117 -1.78 10.97 -6.40
CA LEU A 117 -2.21 9.59 -6.50
C LEU A 117 -1.51 8.91 -7.70
N GLY A 118 -0.82 7.79 -7.46
CA GLY A 118 -0.10 7.05 -8.51
C GLY A 118 1.35 7.46 -8.77
N ILE A 119 1.89 8.44 -8.04
CA ILE A 119 3.31 8.78 -8.16
C ILE A 119 4.14 7.92 -7.20
N LEU A 120 5.23 7.35 -7.75
CA LEU A 120 6.22 6.62 -6.96
C LEU A 120 6.98 7.60 -6.05
N PRO A 121 7.00 7.39 -4.71
CA PRO A 121 7.96 8.10 -3.88
C PRO A 121 9.36 7.62 -4.26
N VAL A 122 10.14 8.50 -4.88
CA VAL A 122 11.50 8.17 -5.33
C VAL A 122 12.37 7.93 -4.07
N PRO A 123 12.87 6.70 -3.84
CA PRO A 123 13.67 6.39 -2.67
C PRO A 123 15.00 7.15 -2.68
N GLY A 124 15.44 7.60 -1.50
CA GLY A 124 16.72 8.28 -1.30
C GLY A 124 17.91 7.38 -1.63
N ASP A 125 18.38 7.47 -2.89
CA ASP A 125 19.78 7.51 -3.35
C ASP A 125 19.83 7.62 -4.91
N SER A 126 18.86 8.33 -5.50
CA SER A 126 18.58 8.26 -6.94
C SER A 126 19.34 9.26 -7.81
N VAL A 127 20.60 9.58 -7.48
CA VAL A 127 21.47 10.17 -8.52
C VAL A 127 21.87 9.09 -9.54
N ASN A 128 21.84 7.80 -9.16
CA ASN A 128 22.35 6.69 -10.00
C ASN A 128 21.37 5.52 -10.24
N HIS A 129 20.12 5.59 -9.77
CA HIS A 129 19.11 4.55 -10.04
C HIS A 129 17.92 5.16 -10.79
N PRO A 130 17.61 4.68 -12.01
CA PRO A 130 16.44 5.16 -12.75
C PRO A 130 15.17 4.85 -11.95
N ALA A 131 14.20 5.77 -12.00
CA ALA A 131 12.89 5.55 -11.40
C ALA A 131 12.26 4.26 -11.97
N PRO A 132 11.54 3.47 -11.15
CA PRO A 132 10.84 2.29 -11.64
C PRO A 132 9.86 2.69 -12.76
N VAL A 133 9.82 1.91 -13.83
CA VAL A 133 8.81 2.07 -14.88
C VAL A 133 7.69 1.09 -14.62
N ILE A 134 6.44 1.57 -14.61
CA ILE A 134 5.25 0.73 -14.44
C ILE A 134 4.52 0.66 -15.78
N GLU A 135 4.31 -0.55 -16.27
CA GLU A 135 3.54 -0.86 -17.47
C GLU A 135 2.23 -1.55 -17.09
N TYR A 136 1.12 -1.13 -17.70
CA TYR A 136 -0.20 -1.65 -17.42
C TYR A 136 -0.74 -2.44 -18.61
N THR A 137 -1.23 -3.65 -18.35
CA THR A 137 -1.94 -4.48 -19.33
C THR A 137 -3.33 -4.78 -18.80
N LYS A 138 -4.36 -4.16 -19.40
CA LYS A 138 -5.77 -4.50 -19.10
C LYS A 138 -6.11 -5.85 -19.74
N SER A 139 -6.92 -6.65 -19.07
CA SER A 139 -7.44 -7.92 -19.56
C SER A 139 -8.97 -7.87 -19.59
N ASP A 140 -9.59 -8.69 -20.43
CA ASP A 140 -11.05 -8.89 -20.48
C ASP A 140 -11.54 -9.82 -19.35
N GLU A 141 -10.64 -10.31 -18.50
CA GLU A 141 -10.98 -11.13 -17.34
C GLU A 141 -11.81 -10.35 -16.32
N ILE A 142 -12.90 -10.99 -15.87
CA ILE A 142 -13.82 -10.48 -14.87
C ILE A 142 -13.91 -11.48 -13.72
N LYS A 143 -13.75 -10.98 -12.49
CA LYS A 143 -13.90 -11.75 -11.25
C LYS A 143 -14.89 -11.03 -10.35
N GLN A 144 -15.79 -11.80 -9.73
CA GLN A 144 -16.73 -11.23 -8.77
C GLN A 144 -16.08 -11.14 -7.39
N ILE A 145 -16.00 -9.95 -6.80
CA ILE A 145 -15.47 -9.72 -5.45
C ILE A 145 -16.49 -8.91 -4.66
N LEU A 146 -16.94 -9.45 -3.52
CA LEU A 146 -17.98 -8.84 -2.68
C LEU A 146 -19.28 -8.48 -3.43
N GLY A 147 -19.58 -9.21 -4.52
CA GLY A 147 -20.75 -8.97 -5.37
C GLY A 147 -20.50 -8.03 -6.55
N PHE A 148 -19.39 -7.29 -6.58
CA PHE A 148 -19.01 -6.39 -7.67
C PHE A 148 -18.32 -7.13 -8.80
N ASN A 149 -18.52 -6.68 -10.04
CA ASN A 149 -17.75 -7.14 -11.19
C ASN A 149 -16.42 -6.39 -11.23
N CYS A 150 -15.32 -7.10 -10.98
CA CYS A 150 -13.98 -6.53 -11.01
C CYS A 150 -13.27 -6.92 -12.30
N HIS A 151 -12.69 -5.92 -12.97
CA HIS A 151 -11.84 -6.08 -14.14
C HIS A 151 -10.39 -6.29 -13.70
N GLN A 152 -9.67 -7.09 -14.48
CA GLN A 152 -8.26 -7.32 -14.26
C GLN A 152 -7.37 -6.29 -14.95
N VAL A 153 -6.37 -5.81 -14.23
CA VAL A 153 -5.21 -5.12 -14.80
C VAL A 153 -3.93 -5.70 -14.22
N THR A 154 -2.96 -5.97 -15.10
CA THR A 154 -1.63 -6.41 -14.70
C THR A 154 -0.69 -5.21 -14.69
N ALA A 155 -0.14 -4.86 -13.53
CA ALA A 155 0.91 -3.87 -13.38
C ALA A 155 2.27 -4.56 -13.35
N SER A 156 3.13 -4.22 -14.31
CA SER A 156 4.51 -4.73 -14.41
C SER A 156 5.48 -3.63 -14.05
N ILE A 157 6.21 -3.79 -12.95
CA ILE A 157 7.23 -2.85 -12.49
C ILE A 157 8.59 -3.34 -12.97
N LYS A 158 9.27 -2.55 -13.79
CA LYS A 158 10.63 -2.78 -14.27
C LYS A 158 11.62 -1.99 -13.44
N LEU A 159 12.51 -2.70 -12.76
CA LEU A 159 13.58 -2.15 -11.93
C LEU A 159 14.93 -2.52 -12.54
N LYS A 160 15.73 -1.51 -12.88
CA LYS A 160 17.13 -1.72 -13.31
C LYS A 160 18.04 -1.73 -12.09
N HIS A 161 18.60 -2.89 -11.77
CA HIS A 161 19.58 -3.07 -10.71
C HIS A 161 20.97 -3.30 -11.29
N LYS A 162 21.97 -2.61 -10.75
CA LYS A 162 23.38 -2.91 -11.03
C LYS A 162 23.88 -3.90 -9.99
N ILE A 163 24.00 -5.17 -10.36
CA ILE A 163 24.54 -6.23 -9.49
C ILE A 163 25.93 -6.57 -10.01
N GLN A 164 26.96 -6.34 -9.19
CA GLN A 164 28.37 -6.62 -9.54
C GLN A 164 28.82 -6.01 -10.88
N GLY A 165 28.36 -4.79 -11.20
CA GLY A 165 28.72 -4.10 -12.43
C GLY A 165 27.87 -4.45 -13.66
N VAL A 166 27.03 -5.48 -13.59
CA VAL A 166 26.11 -5.89 -14.65
C VAL A 166 24.73 -5.29 -14.40
N GLU A 167 24.17 -4.62 -15.40
CA GLU A 167 22.78 -4.19 -15.37
C GLU A 167 21.87 -5.40 -15.55
N LYS A 168 21.04 -5.68 -14.54
CA LYS A 168 19.96 -6.66 -14.59
C LYS A 168 18.64 -5.94 -14.46
N GLU A 169 17.73 -6.24 -15.38
CA GLU A 169 16.35 -5.78 -15.32
C GLU A 169 15.53 -6.84 -14.59
N ILE A 170 14.91 -6.44 -13.49
CA ILE A 170 13.99 -7.27 -12.71
C ILE A 170 12.59 -6.77 -13.01
N THR A 171 11.72 -7.68 -13.45
CA THR A 171 10.30 -7.38 -13.66
C THR A 171 9.48 -8.07 -12.58
N ASP A 172 8.75 -7.28 -11.81
CA ASP A 172 7.75 -7.75 -10.87
C ASP A 172 6.36 -7.46 -11.41
N GLN A 173 5.47 -8.46 -11.31
CA GLN A 173 4.11 -8.38 -11.82
C GLN A 173 3.13 -8.47 -10.68
N PHE A 174 2.11 -7.62 -10.74
CA PHE A 174 0.98 -7.59 -9.83
C PHE A 174 -0.30 -7.67 -10.64
N ILE A 175 -1.21 -8.53 -10.22
CA ILE A 175 -2.56 -8.62 -10.77
C ILE A 175 -3.47 -7.82 -9.86
N LEU A 176 -4.16 -6.83 -10.40
CA LEU A 176 -5.09 -5.99 -9.67
C LEU A 176 -6.50 -6.21 -10.20
N TRP A 177 -7.46 -6.27 -9.28
CA TRP A 177 -8.88 -6.43 -9.57
C TRP A 177 -9.59 -5.16 -9.10
N TYR A 178 -10.16 -4.41 -10.04
CA TYR A 178 -10.78 -3.10 -9.77
C TYR A 178 -12.20 -2.99 -10.33
N THR A 179 -13.02 -2.14 -9.74
CA THR A 179 -14.40 -1.88 -10.18
C THR A 179 -14.73 -0.39 -10.13
N ASN A 180 -15.52 0.09 -11.09
CA ASN A 180 -16.00 1.48 -11.13
C ASN A 180 -17.39 1.65 -10.52
N GLU A 181 -18.02 0.55 -10.07
CA GLU A 181 -19.39 0.55 -9.52
C GLU A 181 -19.58 1.49 -8.31
N PRO A 182 -18.59 1.66 -7.39
CA PRO A 182 -18.75 2.58 -6.26
C PRO A 182 -18.70 4.08 -6.61
N GLY A 183 -18.22 4.46 -7.80
CA GLY A 183 -18.21 5.85 -8.27
C GLY A 183 -17.09 6.75 -7.71
N PHE A 184 -16.04 6.18 -7.11
CA PHE A 184 -14.84 6.90 -6.68
C PHE A 184 -13.58 6.09 -6.94
N ASP A 185 -12.42 6.76 -6.98
CA ASP A 185 -11.12 6.15 -7.20
C ASP A 185 -10.43 5.83 -5.87
N PHE A 186 -10.04 4.58 -5.67
CA PHE A 186 -9.33 4.14 -4.47
C PHE A 186 -8.45 2.92 -4.75
N SER A 187 -7.24 2.92 -4.18
CA SER A 187 -6.39 1.74 -4.18
C SER A 187 -5.70 1.52 -2.84
N PRO A 188 -5.63 0.27 -2.32
CA PRO A 188 -4.76 -0.06 -1.19
C PRO A 188 -3.27 0.24 -1.45
N ASN A 189 -2.88 0.31 -2.73
CA ASN A 189 -1.55 0.70 -3.17
C ASN A 189 -1.67 1.61 -4.42
N PRO A 190 -1.84 2.93 -4.23
CA PRO A 190 -2.12 3.86 -5.32
C PRO A 190 -0.99 3.93 -6.34
N VAL A 191 0.24 3.59 -5.94
CA VAL A 191 1.39 3.47 -6.85
C VAL A 191 1.16 2.46 -7.97
N LEU A 192 0.41 1.37 -7.71
CA LEU A 192 0.21 0.31 -8.68
C LEU A 192 -0.98 0.56 -9.61
N TRP A 193 -2.01 1.24 -9.15
CA TRP A 193 -3.21 1.50 -9.92
C TRP A 193 -4.09 2.52 -9.21
N THR A 194 -4.76 3.34 -9.99
CA THR A 194 -5.51 4.50 -9.50
C THR A 194 -6.94 4.58 -10.02
N GLU A 195 -7.29 3.84 -11.08
CA GLU A 195 -8.62 3.88 -11.70
C GLU A 195 -9.58 2.95 -10.95
N GLY A 196 -10.72 3.50 -10.52
CA GLY A 196 -11.76 2.79 -9.80
C GLY A 196 -11.35 2.35 -8.39
N VAL A 197 -12.20 1.53 -7.79
CA VAL A 197 -11.97 0.93 -6.48
C VAL A 197 -11.28 -0.43 -6.66
N VAL A 198 -10.01 -0.52 -6.26
CA VAL A 198 -9.24 -1.76 -6.25
C VAL A 198 -9.66 -2.62 -5.06
N LEU A 199 -10.22 -3.80 -5.33
CA LEU A 199 -10.68 -4.75 -4.33
C LEU A 199 -9.70 -5.89 -4.09
N ALA A 200 -8.78 -6.18 -5.02
CA ALA A 200 -7.69 -7.11 -4.77
C ALA A 200 -6.40 -6.74 -5.52
N ILE A 201 -5.27 -7.08 -4.89
CA ILE A 201 -3.92 -6.97 -5.43
C ILE A 201 -3.22 -8.30 -5.12
N GLU A 202 -2.75 -8.98 -6.15
CA GLU A 202 -2.10 -10.28 -6.07
C GLU A 202 -0.68 -10.14 -6.64
N GLY A 203 0.33 -10.47 -5.85
CA GLY A 203 1.73 -10.44 -6.23
C GLY A 203 2.45 -11.70 -5.76
N LYS A 204 3.74 -11.81 -6.08
CA LYS A 204 4.57 -12.93 -5.62
C LYS A 204 4.62 -12.95 -4.09
N GLY A 205 4.01 -13.96 -3.46
CA GLY A 205 3.97 -14.11 -2.01
C GLY A 205 3.29 -12.94 -1.27
N THR A 206 2.52 -12.11 -1.97
CA THR A 206 1.73 -11.02 -1.35
C THR A 206 0.32 -11.03 -1.91
N ARG A 207 -0.68 -10.83 -1.05
CA ARG A 207 -2.06 -10.66 -1.49
C ARG A 207 -2.72 -9.62 -0.61
N THR A 208 -3.39 -8.65 -1.19
CA THR A 208 -4.29 -7.73 -0.48
C THR A 208 -5.67 -7.91 -1.08
N GLU A 209 -6.69 -8.16 -0.27
CA GLU A 209 -8.05 -8.42 -0.75
C GLU A 209 -9.09 -7.82 0.19
N ALA A 210 -10.15 -7.25 -0.38
CA ALA A 210 -11.32 -6.77 0.33
C ALA A 210 -12.12 -7.94 0.90
N LYS A 211 -12.33 -7.92 2.22
CA LYS A 211 -13.07 -8.95 2.96
C LYS A 211 -14.51 -8.58 3.23
N SER A 212 -14.81 -7.28 3.37
CA SER A 212 -16.18 -6.80 3.44
C SER A 212 -16.30 -5.33 3.03
N MET A 213 -17.51 -4.95 2.62
CA MET A 213 -17.90 -3.57 2.35
C MET A 213 -19.27 -3.31 2.98
N HIS A 214 -19.37 -2.28 3.81
CA HIS A 214 -20.60 -1.88 4.46
C HIS A 214 -20.85 -0.40 4.22
N TYR A 215 -22.00 -0.10 3.63
CA TYR A 215 -22.49 1.27 3.55
C TYR A 215 -23.12 1.65 4.87
N GLN A 216 -22.63 2.75 5.44
CA GLN A 216 -23.09 3.28 6.72
C GLN A 216 -22.75 4.76 6.78
N ASP A 217 -23.49 5.50 7.61
CA ASP A 217 -23.16 6.90 7.87
C ASP A 217 -21.80 6.98 8.60
N VAL A 218 -20.88 7.73 8.00
CA VAL A 218 -19.56 7.97 8.57
C VAL A 218 -19.54 9.40 9.10
N ASN A 219 -19.10 9.56 10.34
CA ASN A 219 -18.90 10.89 10.91
C ASN A 219 -17.78 11.62 10.13
N PRO A 220 -18.07 12.77 9.48
CA PRO A 220 -17.06 13.48 8.69
C PRO A 220 -15.80 13.86 9.47
N LYS A 221 -15.92 14.04 10.80
CA LYS A 221 -14.79 14.33 11.69
C LYS A 221 -13.79 13.18 11.79
N GLU A 222 -14.23 11.94 11.59
CA GLU A 222 -13.32 10.79 11.58
C GLU A 222 -12.45 10.77 10.32
N LEU A 223 -12.87 11.49 9.28
CA LEU A 223 -12.16 11.65 8.00
C LEU A 223 -11.29 12.92 7.97
N ASP A 224 -11.26 13.71 9.05
CA ASP A 224 -10.46 14.94 9.12
C ASP A 224 -8.99 14.65 9.43
N LEU A 225 -8.12 15.50 8.90
CA LEU A 225 -6.70 15.45 9.20
C LEU A 225 -6.43 15.81 10.67
N PRO A 226 -5.55 15.09 11.38
CA PRO A 226 -5.21 15.41 12.76
C PRO A 226 -4.66 16.83 12.93
N ALA A 227 -4.98 17.49 14.03
CA ALA A 227 -4.58 18.88 14.27
C ALA A 227 -3.07 19.05 14.48
N ASN A 228 -2.40 18.07 15.10
CA ASN A 228 -0.98 18.09 15.44
C ASN A 228 -0.05 17.57 14.33
N ARG A 229 -0.44 17.75 13.06
CA ARG A 229 0.28 17.26 11.89
C ARG A 229 1.35 18.25 11.42
N ILE A 230 2.43 17.73 10.84
CA ILE A 230 3.39 18.50 10.06
C ILE A 230 3.32 18.02 8.62
N ILE A 231 2.87 18.88 7.70
CA ILE A 231 2.90 18.58 6.27
C ILE A 231 4.32 18.83 5.75
N ILE A 232 4.86 17.84 5.06
CA ILE A 232 6.18 17.91 4.42
C ILE A 232 6.07 17.48 2.97
N ASN A 233 6.99 17.97 2.15
CA ASN A 233 7.13 17.48 0.77
C ASN A 233 8.06 16.26 0.69
N GLN A 234 8.15 15.65 -0.48
CA GLN A 234 9.00 14.48 -0.74
C GLN A 234 10.50 14.75 -0.47
N GLU A 235 11.01 15.96 -0.71
CA GLU A 235 12.41 16.32 -0.49
C GLU A 235 12.75 16.40 1.02
N GLN A 236 11.84 16.96 1.81
CA GLN A 236 11.94 17.02 3.27
C GLN A 236 11.82 15.63 3.88
N LEU A 237 10.97 14.76 3.32
CA LEU A 237 10.90 13.36 3.71
C LEU A 237 12.24 12.67 3.48
N ARG A 238 12.85 12.83 2.30
CA ARG A 238 14.16 12.25 1.98
C ARG A 238 15.23 12.69 2.97
N SER A 239 15.34 14.00 3.21
CA SER A 239 16.29 14.55 4.18
C SER A 239 16.13 13.93 5.57
N LYS A 240 14.89 13.69 6.02
CA LYS A 240 14.61 13.03 7.31
C LYS A 240 14.98 11.54 7.32
N ILE A 241 14.71 10.82 6.23
CA ILE A 241 15.08 9.41 6.08
C ILE A 241 16.61 9.26 6.03
N ASP A 242 17.30 10.10 5.28
CA ASP A 242 18.75 10.06 5.12
C ASP A 242 19.48 10.39 6.42
N LEU A 243 19.00 11.40 7.15
CA LEU A 243 19.52 11.72 8.48
C LEU A 243 19.41 10.50 9.41
N ARG A 244 18.25 9.82 9.41
CA ARG A 244 18.04 8.62 10.23
C ARG A 244 18.94 7.47 9.81
N ARG A 245 19.11 7.22 8.51
CA ARG A 245 20.03 6.19 8.00
C ARG A 245 21.45 6.44 8.50
N LYS A 246 21.93 7.69 8.39
CA LYS A 246 23.25 8.10 8.91
C LYS A 246 23.35 7.88 10.42
N GLN A 247 22.33 8.27 11.19
CA GLN A 247 22.30 8.06 12.64
C GLN A 247 22.28 6.58 13.04
N ALA A 248 21.48 5.75 12.36
CA ALA A 248 21.40 4.31 12.60
C ALA A 248 22.71 3.58 12.27
N ASN A 249 23.39 4.02 11.20
CA ASN A 249 24.70 3.50 10.82
C ASN A 249 25.76 3.88 11.87
N LEU A 250 25.73 5.13 12.37
CA LEU A 250 26.63 5.56 13.45
C LEU A 250 26.40 4.78 14.75
N SER A 251 25.15 4.50 15.13
CA SER A 251 24.85 3.69 16.32
C SER A 251 25.29 2.23 16.19
N ARG A 252 25.36 1.67 14.98
CA ARG A 252 25.91 0.32 14.73
C ARG A 252 27.44 0.26 14.81
N ILE A 253 28.12 1.38 14.52
CA ILE A 253 29.59 1.48 14.61
C ILE A 253 30.02 1.67 16.07
N GLY A 254 29.21 2.32 16.90
CA GLY A 254 29.51 2.57 18.32
C GLY A 254 29.28 1.41 19.29
N SER A 255 28.84 0.22 18.84
CA SER A 255 28.61 -0.95 19.73
C SER A 255 29.78 -1.93 19.83
N TRP A 256 30.96 -1.53 19.36
CA TRP A 256 32.23 -2.24 19.54
C TRP A 256 33.25 -1.29 20.16
N ASN A 257 33.10 -1.02 21.45
CA ASN A 257 34.16 -0.58 22.37
C ASN A 257 33.72 -0.91 23.80
#